data_AF-A0A9E1QAJ5-F1
#
_entry.id   AF-A0A9E1QAJ5-F1
#
_cell.length_a   1.000
_cell.length_b   1.000
_cell.length_c   1.000
_cell.angle_alpha   90.00
_cell.angle_beta   90.00
_cell.angle_gamma   90.00
#
_symmetry.space_group_name_H-M   'P 1'
#
loop_
_entity.id
_entity.type
_entity.pdbx_description
1 polymer ?
#
loop_
_entity_poly.entity_id
_entity_poly.type
_entity_poly.pdbx_seq_one_letter_code
_entity_poly.pdbx_strand_id
1 'polypeptide(L)' 'HPEIFEKAAILGSTSKENCIVIEDSDNGIKAANDAGIFVIGYKNPFSADQTLKNADLIIEDFSELKKLLHFS' A
#
# COMPACT_ATOMS: atom_id res chain seq x y z
N HIS A 1 -1.57 -5.63 -12.92
CA HIS A 1 -3.02 -5.39 -12.93
C HIS A 1 -3.35 -4.33 -11.89
N PRO A 2 -3.21 -3.04 -12.24
CA PRO A 2 -3.49 -1.90 -11.34
C PRO A 2 -4.99 -1.54 -11.24
N GLU A 3 -5.84 -2.16 -12.06
CA GLU A 3 -7.19 -1.68 -12.39
C GLU A 3 -8.09 -1.54 -11.15
N ILE A 4 -7.85 -2.38 -10.12
CA ILE A 4 -8.61 -2.33 -8.87
C ILE A 4 -8.31 -1.06 -8.06
N PHE A 5 -7.05 -0.61 -8.04
CA PHE A 5 -6.62 0.58 -7.30
C PHE A 5 -7.04 1.86 -8.03
N GLU A 6 -6.94 1.88 -9.36
CA GLU A 6 -7.43 3.00 -10.16
C GLU A 6 -8.94 3.19 -10.00
N LYS A 7 -9.69 2.08 -10.03
CA LYS A 7 -11.14 2.11 -9.80
C LYS A 7 -11.48 2.57 -8.39
N ALA A 8 -10.71 2.17 -7.37
CA ALA A 8 -10.90 2.64 -6.00
C ALA A 8 -10.71 4.15 -5.88
N ALA A 9 -9.66 4.72 -6.47
CA ALA A 9 -9.43 6.17 -6.48
C ALA A 9 -10.59 6.93 -7.15
N ILE A 10 -11.06 6.44 -8.30
CA ILE A 10 -12.21 7.02 -9.02
C ILE A 10 -13.48 6.99 -8.16
N LEU A 11 -13.80 5.84 -7.56
CA LEU A 11 -14.99 5.69 -6.71
C LEU A 11 -14.90 6.54 -5.44
N GLY A 12 -13.69 6.72 -4.90
CA GLY A 12 -13.41 7.61 -3.78
C GLY A 12 -13.43 9.09 -4.14
N SER A 13 -13.60 9.46 -5.42
CA SER A 13 -13.53 10.83 -5.92
C SER A 13 -12.25 11.56 -5.46
N THR A 14 -11.14 10.84 -5.41
CA THR A 14 -9.86 11.34 -4.93
C THR A 14 -8.77 11.08 -5.96
N SER A 15 -7.74 11.93 -5.97
CA SER A 15 -6.60 11.73 -6.84
C SER A 15 -5.66 10.65 -6.27
N LYS A 16 -4.87 10.02 -7.14
CA LYS A 16 -3.98 8.91 -6.77
C LYS A 16 -2.90 9.33 -5.78
N GLU A 17 -2.48 10.60 -5.85
CA GLU A 17 -1.49 11.22 -4.97
C GLU A 17 -2.03 11.41 -3.54
N ASN A 18 -3.35 11.38 -3.37
CA ASN A 18 -4.05 11.41 -2.09
C ASN A 18 -4.51 10.01 -1.64
N CYS A 19 -4.07 8.96 -2.34
CA CYS A 19 -4.34 7.57 -1.99
C CYS A 19 -3.10 6.92 -1.40
N ILE A 20 -3.32 5.98 -0.50
CA ILE A 20 -2.29 5.08 0.01
C ILE A 20 -2.84 3.65 -0.10
N VAL A 21 -2.02 2.73 -0.58
CA VAL A 21 -2.30 1.29 -0.56
C VAL A 21 -1.52 0.63 0.57
N ILE A 22 -2.14 -0.30 1.29
CA ILE A 22 -1.48 -1.17 2.27
C ILE A 22 -1.60 -2.61 1.77
N GLU A 23 -0.47 -3.27 1.56
CA GLU A 23 -0.38 -4.59 0.92
C GLU A 23 0.60 -5.51 1.66
N ASP A 24 0.34 -6.81 1.67
CA ASP A 24 1.20 -7.84 2.27
C ASP A 24 1.72 -8.86 1.24
N SER A 25 1.66 -8.49 -0.05
CA SER A 25 2.10 -9.32 -1.16
C SER A 25 2.89 -8.55 -2.22
N ASP A 26 3.88 -9.20 -2.82
CA ASP A 26 4.70 -8.60 -3.89
C ASP A 26 3.88 -8.27 -5.15
N ASN A 27 2.86 -9.09 -5.44
CA ASN A 27 1.94 -8.85 -6.55
C ASN A 27 1.05 -7.62 -6.31
N GLY A 28 0.55 -7.44 -5.09
CA GLY A 28 -0.20 -6.26 -4.68
C GLY A 28 0.65 -4.99 -4.74
N ILE A 29 1.88 -5.05 -4.21
CA ILE A 29 2.86 -3.97 -4.32
C ILE A 29 3.14 -3.61 -5.77
N LYS A 30 3.34 -4.61 -6.64
CA LYS A 30 3.54 -4.35 -8.07
C LYS A 30 2.31 -3.66 -8.68
N ALA A 31 1.11 -4.11 -8.36
CA ALA A 31 -0.12 -3.53 -8.88
C ALA A 31 -0.34 -2.08 -8.40
N ALA A 32 0.00 -1.77 -7.15
CA ALA A 32 -0.08 -0.40 -6.62
C ALA A 32 0.95 0.54 -7.28
N ASN A 33 2.18 0.05 -7.48
CA ASN A 33 3.22 0.75 -8.23
C ASN A 33 2.81 1.00 -9.69
N ASP A 34 2.27 -0.01 -10.37
CA ASP A 34 1.74 0.12 -11.74
C ASP A 34 0.60 1.17 -11.81
N ALA A 35 -0.18 1.32 -10.74
CA ALA A 35 -1.22 2.34 -10.61
C ALA A 35 -0.65 3.74 -10.32
N GLY A 36 0.62 3.83 -9.92
CA GLY A 36 1.27 5.08 -9.47
C GLY A 36 0.71 5.59 -8.14
N ILE A 37 0.37 4.69 -7.22
CA ILE A 37 -0.12 5.02 -5.88
C ILE A 37 0.93 4.60 -4.86
N PHE A 38 1.18 5.46 -3.87
CA PHE A 38 2.10 5.19 -2.76
C PHE A 38 1.68 3.91 -2.03
N VAL A 39 2.60 2.97 -1.87
CA VAL A 39 2.32 1.65 -1.29
C VAL A 39 3.15 1.36 -0.05
N ILE A 40 2.45 0.99 1.00
CA ILE A 40 3.00 0.51 2.25
C ILE A 40 2.96 -1.02 2.22
N GLY A 41 4.12 -1.65 2.30
CA GLY A 41 4.26 -3.08 2.53
C GLY A 41 4.08 -3.41 4.01
N TYR A 42 3.07 -4.20 4.36
CA TYR A 42 2.93 -4.78 5.69
C TYR A 42 3.64 -6.12 5.76
N LYS A 43 4.65 -6.23 6.63
CA LYS A 43 5.39 -7.47 6.86
C LYS A 43 4.57 -8.44 7.69
N ASN A 44 3.72 -9.19 7.02
CA ASN A 44 2.79 -10.13 7.65
C ASN A 44 3.54 -11.34 8.26
N PRO A 45 3.56 -11.56 9.58
CA PRO A 45 4.33 -12.66 10.17
C PRO A 45 3.89 -14.06 9.71
N PHE A 46 2.72 -14.19 9.06
CA PHE A 46 2.19 -15.44 8.53
C PHE A 46 2.47 -15.68 7.04
N SER A 47 3.10 -14.71 6.35
CA SER A 47 3.43 -14.83 4.93
C SER A 47 4.93 -15.09 4.78
N ALA A 48 5.28 -16.28 4.29
CA ALA A 48 6.66 -16.79 4.31
C ALA A 48 7.55 -16.23 3.18
N ASP A 49 6.96 -15.85 2.05
CA ASP A 49 7.69 -15.58 0.79
C ASP A 49 7.58 -14.13 0.29
N GLN A 50 7.10 -13.23 1.14
CA GLN A 50 7.02 -11.80 0.82
C GLN A 50 8.41 -11.15 0.89
N THR A 51 8.80 -10.48 -0.18
CA THR A 51 10.04 -9.69 -0.20
C THR A 51 9.77 -8.22 0.15
N LEU A 52 8.59 -7.71 -0.23
CA LEU A 52 8.16 -6.32 -0.11
C LEU A 52 9.12 -5.32 -0.78
N LYS A 53 9.99 -5.80 -1.67
CA LYS A 53 11.18 -5.08 -2.17
C LYS A 53 10.88 -3.73 -2.83
N ASN A 54 9.67 -3.58 -3.39
CA ASN A 54 9.26 -2.40 -4.14
C ASN A 54 8.18 -1.57 -3.40
N ALA A 55 8.00 -1.80 -2.09
CA ALA A 55 7.17 -0.91 -1.29
C ALA A 55 7.88 0.43 -1.05
N ASP A 56 7.13 1.53 -1.00
CA ASP A 56 7.67 2.85 -0.65
C ASP A 56 8.00 2.94 0.84
N LEU A 57 7.24 2.21 1.66
CA LEU A 57 7.45 2.07 3.10
C LEU A 57 7.15 0.63 3.52
N ILE A 58 7.94 0.06 4.42
CA ILE A 58 7.63 -1.22 5.06
C ILE A 58 7.32 -0.97 6.52
N ILE A 59 6.23 -1.57 7.01
CA ILE A 59 5.86 -1.58 8.42
C ILE A 59 5.72 -3.01 8.91
N GLU A 60 5.97 -3.22 10.20
CA GLU A 60 5.72 -4.49 10.89
C GLU A 60 4.52 -4.38 11.83
N ASP A 61 4.13 -3.15 12.21
CA ASP A 61 2.98 -2.88 13.07
C ASP A 61 2.22 -1.61 12.64
N PHE A 62 0.89 -1.66 12.67
CA PHE A 62 0.05 -0.53 12.26
C PHE A 62 0.18 0.72 13.16
N SER A 63 0.75 0.61 14.36
CA SER A 63 1.08 1.77 15.20
C SER A 63 2.14 2.67 14.56
N GLU A 64 2.97 2.15 13.66
CA GLU A 64 3.91 2.95 12.87
C GLU A 64 3.16 3.92 11.95
N LEU A 65 2.06 3.48 11.33
CA LEU A 65 1.20 4.35 10.53
C LEU A 65 0.52 5.43 11.36
N LYS A 66 0.06 5.09 12.58
CA LYS A 66 -0.56 6.08 13.47
C LYS A 66 0.38 7.23 13.79
N LYS A 67 1.67 6.94 13.98
CA LYS A 67 2.70 7.96 14.24
C LYS A 67 2.97 8.82 13.00
N LEU A 68 2.98 8.22 11.81
CA LEU A 68 3.30 8.90 10.56
C LEU A 68 2.17 9.77 10.02
N LEU A 69 0.92 9.33 10.17
CA LEU A 69 -0.25 10.00 9.58
C LEU A 69 -0.92 11.00 10.51
N HIS A 70 -0.35 11.27 11.70
CA HIS A 70 -0.86 12.25 12.66
C HIS A 70 -2.38 12.15 12.87
N PHE A 71 -2.90 10.93 13.07
CA PHE A 71 -4.30 10.76 13.44
C PHE A 71 -4.49 11.31 14.86
N SER A 72 -5.13 12.47 14.96
CA SER A 72 -5.59 13.08 16.21
C SER A 72 -6.83 12.38 16.75
#